data_AF-A0A8W8N8G4-F1
#
_entry.id   AF-A0A8W8N8G4-F1
#
_cell.length_a   1.000
_cell.length_b   1.000
_cell.length_c   1.000
_cell.angle_alpha   90.00
_cell.angle_beta   90.00
_cell.angle_gamma   90.00
#
_symmetry.space_group_name_H-M   'P 1'
#
loop_
_entity.id
_entity.type
_entity.pdbx_description
1 polymer ?
#
loop_
_entity_poly.entity_id
_entity_poly.type
_entity_poly.pdbx_seq_one_letter_code
_entity_poly.pdbx_strand_id
1 'polypeptide(L)'
;FCIEQLDNKDQAIHNYLLSLYAKLKPDQLMTYLNIQGTDEDTICYDLKYALRLCAEHGHKKACVHIYSLMGLYEEAVDLALQVDVELAKQQADKPDEDDNDLRKKLWLRIARHVVEEEKDVKRAMEFLHDCELLKIEDILPFFPDFVTIDHFKDAIVTSLQEYNHHIEQLKEEMDDATKSAEEIRKEIQSFRNKYAFVSATDKCAACNFPLMARSFYLFPCHHKFHSDCLIGEVLPNLTSKKRQRVEELQRKVAENEDSRVSSVGVRGDNSTDKSKDTKAELDDLVASECIYCGDLMVRSIDQPFLDEGDEDLVLSGWL
;
A
#
# COMPACT_ATOMS: atom_id res chain seq x y z
N PHE A 1 -43.51 -20.41 -13.53
CA PHE A 1 -43.71 -20.31 -15.01
C PHE A 1 -43.19 -18.99 -15.57
N CYS A 2 -43.81 -17.82 -15.36
CA CYS A 2 -43.35 -16.56 -15.97
C CYS A 2 -41.95 -16.09 -15.52
N ILE A 3 -41.55 -16.42 -14.30
CA ILE A 3 -40.20 -16.08 -13.78
C ILE A 3 -39.23 -17.26 -13.97
N GLU A 4 -39.63 -18.48 -13.60
CA GLU A 4 -38.75 -19.66 -13.67
C GLU A 4 -38.55 -20.26 -15.09
N GLN A 5 -39.45 -20.02 -16.05
CA GLN A 5 -39.38 -20.62 -17.39
C GLN A 5 -39.29 -19.60 -18.54
N LEU A 6 -39.66 -18.34 -18.31
CA LEU A 6 -39.63 -17.29 -19.33
C LEU A 6 -38.58 -16.19 -19.06
N ASP A 7 -37.84 -16.29 -17.94
CA ASP A 7 -36.80 -15.32 -17.50
C ASP A 7 -37.23 -13.85 -17.66
N ASN A 8 -38.49 -13.57 -17.33
CA ASN A 8 -39.01 -12.22 -17.44
C ASN A 8 -38.42 -11.36 -16.33
N LYS A 9 -37.88 -10.19 -16.68
CA LYS A 9 -37.22 -9.22 -15.78
C LYS A 9 -38.10 -8.02 -15.42
N ASP A 10 -39.38 -8.05 -15.78
CA ASP A 10 -40.29 -6.93 -15.54
C ASP A 10 -40.57 -6.72 -14.05
N GLN A 11 -40.11 -5.60 -13.53
CA GLN A 11 -40.18 -5.21 -12.12
C GLN A 11 -41.60 -5.24 -11.56
N ALA A 12 -42.61 -4.89 -12.36
CA ALA A 12 -44.00 -4.90 -11.90
C ALA A 12 -44.50 -6.32 -11.60
N ILE A 13 -44.05 -7.32 -12.38
CA ILE A 13 -44.43 -8.71 -12.22
C ILE A 13 -43.77 -9.31 -10.98
N HIS A 14 -42.49 -9.02 -10.76
CA HIS A 14 -41.78 -9.46 -9.56
C HIS A 14 -42.35 -8.81 -8.29
N ASN A 15 -42.66 -7.51 -8.32
CA ASN A 15 -43.31 -6.82 -7.20
C ASN A 15 -44.71 -7.39 -6.89
N TYR A 16 -45.50 -7.71 -7.92
CA TYR A 16 -46.80 -8.34 -7.75
C TYR A 16 -46.67 -9.76 -7.18
N LEU A 17 -45.73 -10.56 -7.67
CA LEU A 17 -45.48 -11.90 -7.15
C LEU A 17 -45.03 -11.85 -5.69
N LEU A 18 -44.15 -10.90 -5.33
CA LEU A 18 -43.72 -10.69 -3.95
C LEU A 18 -44.91 -10.35 -3.04
N SER A 19 -45.85 -9.51 -3.51
CA SER A 19 -47.09 -9.20 -2.81
C SER A 19 -47.99 -10.42 -2.57
N LEU A 20 -48.00 -11.37 -3.51
CA LEU A 20 -48.73 -12.63 -3.37
C LEU A 20 -48.03 -13.57 -2.37
N TYR A 21 -46.71 -13.70 -2.44
CA TYR A 21 -45.96 -14.53 -1.50
C TYR A 21 -46.04 -14.02 -0.07
N ALA A 22 -45.90 -12.71 0.15
CA ALA A 22 -46.00 -12.11 1.48
C ALA A 22 -47.38 -12.34 2.15
N LYS A 23 -48.45 -12.43 1.35
CA LYS A 23 -49.84 -12.61 1.82
C LYS A 23 -50.27 -14.07 1.96
N LEU A 24 -49.89 -14.93 1.02
CA LEU A 24 -50.46 -16.27 0.88
C LEU A 24 -49.48 -17.38 1.29
N LYS A 25 -48.17 -17.20 1.12
CA LYS A 25 -47.15 -18.25 1.31
C LYS A 25 -45.80 -17.69 1.78
N PRO A 26 -45.63 -17.47 3.09
CA PRO A 26 -44.38 -16.93 3.64
C PRO A 26 -43.18 -17.86 3.46
N ASP A 27 -43.38 -19.18 3.45
CA ASP A 27 -42.29 -20.15 3.29
C ASP A 27 -41.65 -20.08 1.89
N GLN A 28 -42.45 -19.73 0.88
CA GLN A 28 -41.97 -19.58 -0.51
C GLN A 28 -41.34 -18.21 -0.76
N LEU A 29 -41.62 -17.22 0.09
CA LEU A 29 -41.04 -15.88 0.01
C LEU A 29 -39.52 -15.92 0.16
N MET A 30 -39.02 -16.60 1.20
CA MET A 30 -37.59 -16.75 1.45
C MET A 30 -36.89 -17.52 0.33
N THR A 31 -37.54 -18.57 -0.17
CA THR A 31 -37.03 -19.36 -1.30
C THR A 31 -36.89 -18.49 -2.54
N TYR A 32 -37.90 -17.65 -2.83
CA TYR A 32 -37.87 -16.73 -3.95
C TYR A 32 -36.80 -15.64 -3.83
N LEU A 33 -36.63 -15.05 -2.63
CA LEU A 33 -35.58 -14.05 -2.36
C LEU A 33 -34.18 -14.65 -2.59
N ASN A 34 -33.94 -15.88 -2.13
CA ASN A 34 -32.66 -16.55 -2.34
C ASN A 34 -32.39 -16.91 -3.80
N ILE A 35 -33.43 -17.19 -4.60
CA ILE A 35 -33.30 -17.53 -6.03
C ILE A 35 -32.96 -16.29 -6.88
N GLN A 36 -33.40 -15.11 -6.49
CA GLN A 36 -33.12 -13.86 -7.21
C GLN A 36 -31.67 -13.37 -7.08
N GLY A 37 -30.88 -13.96 -6.17
CA GLY A 37 -29.47 -13.65 -6.00
C GLY A 37 -29.18 -12.57 -4.94
N THR A 38 -27.88 -12.32 -4.75
CA THR A 38 -27.35 -11.40 -3.72
C THR A 38 -26.97 -10.02 -4.23
N ASP A 39 -26.94 -9.81 -5.55
CA ASP A 39 -26.42 -8.57 -6.14
C ASP A 39 -27.55 -7.59 -6.45
N GLU A 40 -27.44 -6.37 -5.93
CA GLU A 40 -28.44 -5.30 -6.07
C GLU A 40 -28.81 -5.01 -7.54
N ASP A 41 -27.86 -5.11 -8.46
CA ASP A 41 -28.04 -4.87 -9.90
C ASP A 41 -28.73 -6.02 -10.66
N THR A 42 -28.77 -7.22 -10.06
CA THR A 42 -29.38 -8.41 -10.69
C THR A 42 -30.83 -8.63 -10.24
N ILE A 43 -31.23 -7.97 -9.16
CA ILE A 43 -32.53 -8.13 -8.54
C ILE A 43 -33.61 -7.44 -9.38
N CYS A 44 -34.61 -8.23 -9.79
CA CYS A 44 -35.68 -7.74 -10.64
C CYS A 44 -36.89 -7.17 -9.86
N TYR A 45 -36.79 -6.95 -8.54
CA TYR A 45 -37.84 -6.35 -7.72
C TYR A 45 -37.38 -5.08 -7.01
N ASP A 46 -38.32 -4.20 -6.64
CA ASP A 46 -38.01 -3.01 -5.85
C ASP A 46 -37.74 -3.39 -4.39
N LEU A 47 -36.49 -3.23 -3.93
CA LEU A 47 -36.06 -3.51 -2.56
C LEU A 47 -36.82 -2.68 -1.51
N LYS A 48 -37.14 -1.41 -1.80
CA LYS A 48 -37.85 -0.53 -0.86
C LYS A 48 -39.32 -0.92 -0.75
N TYR A 49 -39.94 -1.32 -1.85
CA TYR A 49 -41.29 -1.87 -1.86
C TYR A 49 -41.35 -3.21 -1.11
N ALA A 50 -40.39 -4.09 -1.40
CA ALA A 50 -40.25 -5.39 -0.77
C ALA A 50 -40.12 -5.27 0.76
N LEU A 51 -39.26 -4.35 1.22
CA LEU A 51 -39.04 -4.10 2.63
C LEU A 51 -40.31 -3.63 3.34
N ARG A 52 -41.01 -2.65 2.76
CA ARG A 52 -42.27 -2.14 3.32
C ARG A 52 -43.30 -3.24 3.46
N LEU A 53 -43.46 -4.04 2.41
CA LEU A 53 -44.41 -5.15 2.38
C LEU A 53 -44.06 -6.22 3.43
N CYS A 54 -42.78 -6.61 3.54
CA CYS A 54 -42.34 -7.61 4.52
C CYS A 54 -42.49 -7.09 5.96
N ALA A 55 -42.23 -5.80 6.19
CA ALA A 55 -42.42 -5.15 7.49
C ALA A 55 -43.89 -5.08 7.90
N GLU A 56 -44.79 -4.74 6.97
CA GLU A 56 -46.25 -4.71 7.21
C GLU A 56 -46.81 -6.09 7.61
N HIS A 57 -46.27 -7.16 7.04
CA HIS A 57 -46.72 -8.53 7.30
C HIS A 57 -45.92 -9.23 8.42
N GLY A 58 -44.94 -8.54 9.04
CA GLY A 58 -44.14 -9.06 10.15
C GLY A 58 -43.09 -10.11 9.79
N HIS A 59 -42.70 -10.21 8.51
CA HIS A 59 -41.72 -11.20 8.02
C HIS A 59 -40.28 -10.76 8.30
N LYS A 60 -39.88 -10.77 9.57
CA LYS A 60 -38.57 -10.24 10.02
C LYS A 60 -37.37 -10.87 9.32
N LYS A 61 -37.36 -12.20 9.10
CA LYS A 61 -36.26 -12.88 8.39
C LYS A 61 -36.09 -12.35 6.96
N ALA A 62 -37.19 -12.16 6.23
CA ALA A 62 -37.16 -11.58 4.89
C ALA A 62 -36.65 -10.13 4.91
N CYS A 63 -37.05 -9.34 5.92
CA CYS A 63 -36.52 -7.99 6.10
C CYS A 63 -35.01 -7.98 6.30
N VAL A 64 -34.46 -8.87 7.16
CA VAL A 64 -33.01 -9.00 7.39
C VAL A 64 -32.26 -9.27 6.08
N HIS A 65 -32.76 -10.21 5.27
CA HIS A 65 -32.17 -10.46 3.95
C HIS A 65 -32.21 -9.23 3.05
N ILE A 66 -33.35 -8.54 2.97
CA ILE A 66 -33.49 -7.34 2.13
C ILE A 66 -32.55 -6.22 2.61
N TYR A 67 -32.40 -5.99 3.92
CA TYR A 67 -31.46 -5.01 4.46
C TYR A 67 -30.00 -5.35 4.12
N SER A 68 -29.62 -6.63 4.20
CA SER A 68 -28.29 -7.10 3.79
C SER A 68 -28.05 -6.86 2.30
N LEU A 69 -29.06 -7.03 1.44
CA LEU A 69 -28.94 -6.77 -0.01
C LEU A 69 -28.79 -5.27 -0.33
N MET A 70 -29.36 -4.41 0.51
CA MET A 70 -29.24 -2.95 0.39
C MET A 70 -27.91 -2.40 0.99
N GLY A 71 -27.03 -3.28 1.49
CA GLY A 71 -25.80 -2.88 2.20
C GLY A 71 -26.03 -2.24 3.57
N LEU A 72 -27.26 -2.28 4.09
CA LEU A 72 -27.66 -1.72 5.38
C LEU A 72 -27.49 -2.76 6.49
N TYR A 73 -26.24 -3.11 6.78
CA TYR A 73 -25.91 -4.19 7.71
C TYR A 73 -26.25 -3.87 9.17
N GLU A 74 -26.23 -2.59 9.57
CA GLU A 74 -26.59 -2.18 10.94
C GLU A 74 -28.05 -2.52 11.26
N GLU A 75 -28.97 -2.11 10.39
CA GLU A 75 -30.40 -2.39 10.51
C GLU A 75 -30.70 -3.88 10.34
N ALA A 76 -29.95 -4.57 9.47
CA ALA A 76 -30.05 -6.01 9.30
C ALA A 76 -29.72 -6.75 10.60
N VAL A 77 -28.63 -6.38 11.27
CA VAL A 77 -28.20 -6.97 12.55
C VAL A 77 -29.21 -6.65 13.66
N ASP A 78 -29.66 -5.40 13.78
CA ASP A 78 -30.62 -5.01 14.82
C ASP A 78 -31.95 -5.81 14.71
N LEU A 79 -32.41 -6.08 13.49
CA LEU A 79 -33.60 -6.91 13.26
C LEU A 79 -33.33 -8.41 13.41
N ALA A 80 -32.13 -8.87 13.06
CA ALA A 80 -31.72 -10.25 13.25
C ALA A 80 -31.65 -10.62 14.73
N LEU A 81 -31.13 -9.72 15.58
CA LEU A 81 -31.07 -9.90 17.04
C LEU A 81 -32.44 -10.17 17.67
N GLN A 82 -33.52 -9.57 17.14
CA GLN A 82 -34.88 -9.83 17.62
C GLN A 82 -35.45 -11.21 17.22
N VAL A 83 -34.78 -11.93 16.33
CA VAL A 83 -35.22 -13.22 15.79
C VAL A 83 -34.31 -14.34 16.29
N ASP A 84 -33.01 -14.21 16.03
CA ASP A 84 -31.99 -15.21 16.33
C ASP A 84 -30.58 -14.57 16.32
N VAL A 85 -29.82 -14.83 17.38
CA VAL A 85 -28.43 -14.35 17.52
C VAL A 85 -27.52 -15.00 16.48
N GLU A 86 -27.77 -16.26 16.10
CA GLU A 86 -26.98 -16.94 15.07
C GLU A 86 -27.14 -16.28 13.69
N LEU A 87 -28.35 -15.81 13.37
CA LEU A 87 -28.60 -15.06 12.14
C LEU A 87 -27.88 -13.71 12.15
N ALA A 88 -27.80 -13.07 13.33
CA ALA A 88 -27.08 -11.81 13.49
C ALA A 88 -25.56 -11.99 13.27
N LYS A 89 -24.97 -13.06 13.81
CA LYS A 89 -23.56 -13.43 13.53
C LYS A 89 -23.30 -13.57 12.03
N GLN A 90 -24.16 -14.33 11.34
CA GLN A 90 -24.06 -14.50 9.89
C GLN A 90 -24.16 -13.18 9.12
N GLN A 91 -24.96 -12.21 9.58
CA GLN A 91 -25.02 -10.90 8.91
C GLN A 91 -23.81 -10.02 9.21
N ALA A 92 -23.19 -10.17 10.38
CA ALA A 92 -22.00 -9.39 10.77
C ALA A 92 -20.72 -9.82 10.02
N ASP A 93 -20.69 -11.04 9.46
CA ASP A 93 -19.57 -11.56 8.66
C ASP A 93 -19.73 -11.36 7.15
N LYS A 94 -20.89 -10.87 6.69
CA LYS A 94 -21.13 -10.56 5.26
C LYS A 94 -20.43 -9.33 4.69
N PRO A 95 -20.17 -8.24 5.44
CA PRO A 95 -19.45 -7.09 4.90
C PRO A 95 -18.06 -7.50 4.41
N ASP A 96 -17.55 -6.77 3.41
CA ASP A 96 -16.25 -7.05 2.80
C ASP A 96 -15.11 -7.02 3.82
N GLU A 97 -14.04 -7.80 3.57
CA GLU A 97 -12.89 -7.90 4.49
C GLU A 97 -12.16 -6.57 4.71
N ASP A 98 -12.29 -5.61 3.79
CA ASP A 98 -11.71 -4.28 3.90
C ASP A 98 -12.43 -3.41 4.97
N ASP A 99 -13.70 -3.70 5.27
CA ASP A 99 -14.52 -2.95 6.23
C ASP A 99 -14.47 -3.56 7.65
N ASN A 100 -13.27 -3.86 8.14
CA ASN A 100 -13.05 -4.41 9.48
C ASN A 100 -13.64 -3.53 10.60
N ASP A 101 -13.67 -2.21 10.42
CA ASP A 101 -14.27 -1.29 11.39
C ASP A 101 -15.80 -1.46 11.48
N LEU A 102 -16.47 -1.66 10.34
CA LEU A 102 -17.91 -1.90 10.30
C LEU A 102 -18.23 -3.26 10.91
N ARG A 103 -17.48 -4.31 10.53
CA ARG A 103 -17.62 -5.65 11.11
C ARG A 103 -17.44 -5.60 12.63
N LYS A 104 -16.38 -4.95 13.12
CA LYS A 104 -16.15 -4.77 14.56
C LYS A 104 -17.32 -4.06 15.25
N LYS A 105 -17.89 -3.02 14.64
CA LYS A 105 -19.06 -2.30 15.17
C LYS A 105 -20.32 -3.17 15.24
N LEU A 106 -20.59 -3.98 14.22
CA LEU A 106 -21.72 -4.92 14.20
C LEU A 106 -21.55 -6.01 15.27
N TRP A 107 -20.37 -6.60 15.35
CA TRP A 107 -20.02 -7.59 16.37
C TRP A 107 -20.15 -7.02 17.80
N LEU A 108 -19.72 -5.78 18.03
CA LEU A 108 -19.92 -5.06 19.30
C LEU A 108 -21.40 -4.85 19.65
N ARG A 109 -22.26 -4.55 18.67
CA ARG A 109 -23.70 -4.43 18.90
C ARG A 109 -24.33 -5.75 19.30
N ILE A 110 -23.95 -6.84 18.62
CA ILE A 110 -24.40 -8.19 18.97
C ILE A 110 -23.94 -8.55 20.38
N ALA A 111 -22.66 -8.31 20.70
CA ALA A 111 -22.11 -8.57 22.03
C ALA A 111 -22.86 -7.82 23.12
N ARG A 112 -23.16 -6.53 22.91
CA ARG A 112 -23.95 -5.73 23.85
C ARG A 112 -25.31 -6.37 24.12
N HIS A 113 -26.01 -6.78 23.07
CA HIS A 113 -27.33 -7.40 23.19
C HIS A 113 -27.28 -8.73 23.94
N VAL A 114 -26.29 -9.59 23.63
CA VAL A 114 -26.11 -10.88 24.32
C VAL A 114 -25.82 -10.66 25.82
N VAL A 115 -24.97 -9.69 26.17
CA VAL A 115 -24.62 -9.41 27.57
C VAL A 115 -25.78 -8.78 28.34
N GLU A 116 -26.51 -7.84 27.74
CA GLU A 116 -27.63 -7.13 28.40
C GLU A 116 -28.90 -7.99 28.54
N GLU A 117 -29.25 -8.77 27.51
CA GLU A 117 -30.49 -9.55 27.47
C GLU A 117 -30.33 -10.97 28.05
N GLU A 118 -29.29 -11.71 27.67
CA GLU A 118 -29.12 -13.09 28.15
C GLU A 118 -28.45 -13.16 29.53
N LYS A 119 -27.74 -12.11 29.95
CA LYS A 119 -27.00 -12.00 31.24
C LYS A 119 -26.09 -13.19 31.55
N ASP A 120 -25.72 -13.97 30.54
CA ASP A 120 -24.88 -15.15 30.69
C ASP A 120 -23.46 -14.85 30.25
N VAL A 121 -22.56 -14.75 31.24
CA VAL A 121 -21.15 -14.48 31.04
C VAL A 121 -20.49 -15.58 30.22
N LYS A 122 -20.89 -16.85 30.38
CA LYS A 122 -20.23 -17.96 29.68
C LYS A 122 -20.52 -17.93 28.18
N ARG A 123 -21.76 -17.67 27.81
CA ARG A 123 -22.14 -17.51 26.39
C ARG A 123 -21.48 -16.29 25.75
N ALA A 124 -21.32 -15.20 26.50
CA ALA A 124 -20.57 -14.04 26.03
C ALA A 124 -19.06 -14.34 25.83
N MET A 125 -18.48 -15.24 26.63
CA MET A 125 -17.10 -15.71 26.44
C MET A 125 -16.96 -16.67 25.25
N GLU A 126 -17.91 -17.59 25.05
CA GLU A 126 -17.98 -18.41 23.83
C GLU A 126 -18.12 -17.53 22.58
N PHE A 127 -18.93 -16.47 22.66
CA PHE A 127 -19.07 -15.48 21.59
C PHE A 127 -17.76 -14.75 21.27
N LEU A 128 -16.94 -14.44 22.27
CA LEU A 128 -15.62 -13.82 22.04
C LEU A 128 -14.68 -14.77 21.30
N HIS A 129 -14.79 -16.08 21.52
CA HIS A 129 -14.02 -17.08 20.77
C HIS A 129 -14.46 -17.21 19.31
N ASP A 130 -15.73 -16.90 19.00
CA ASP A 130 -16.24 -16.93 17.62
C ASP A 130 -15.77 -15.72 16.78
N CYS A 131 -15.22 -14.68 17.39
CA CYS A 131 -14.84 -13.44 16.71
C CYS A 131 -13.40 -13.03 17.00
N GLU A 132 -12.54 -13.08 15.98
CA GLU A 132 -11.13 -12.67 16.10
C GLU A 132 -10.93 -11.15 16.20
N LEU A 133 -11.94 -10.35 15.82
CA LEU A 133 -11.87 -8.88 15.80
C LEU A 133 -12.13 -8.23 17.15
N LEU A 134 -12.76 -8.95 18.08
CA LEU A 134 -13.14 -8.43 19.40
C LEU A 134 -12.16 -8.89 20.46
N LYS A 135 -11.74 -7.95 21.31
CA LYS A 135 -10.95 -8.27 22.52
C LYS A 135 -11.85 -8.25 23.74
N ILE A 136 -11.39 -8.91 24.79
CA ILE A 136 -12.08 -8.87 26.10
C ILE A 136 -12.25 -7.45 26.63
N GLU A 137 -11.29 -6.56 26.32
CA GLU A 137 -11.33 -5.13 26.67
C GLU A 137 -12.56 -4.41 26.09
N ASP A 138 -13.02 -4.83 24.90
CA ASP A 138 -14.13 -4.19 24.19
C ASP A 138 -15.50 -4.55 24.82
N ILE A 139 -15.63 -5.75 25.40
CA ILE A 139 -16.89 -6.24 25.99
C ILE A 139 -17.00 -6.00 27.49
N LEU A 140 -15.86 -5.82 28.19
CA LEU A 140 -15.79 -5.59 29.63
C LEU A 140 -16.74 -4.48 30.14
N PRO A 141 -16.91 -3.33 29.44
CA PRO A 141 -17.78 -2.26 29.90
C PRO A 141 -19.28 -2.61 29.95
N PHE A 142 -19.72 -3.66 29.24
CA PHE A 142 -21.13 -4.05 29.19
C PHE A 142 -21.55 -4.97 30.34
N PHE A 143 -20.59 -5.54 31.07
CA PHE A 143 -20.89 -6.44 32.19
C PHE A 143 -21.26 -5.66 33.45
N PRO A 144 -22.19 -6.18 34.28
CA PRO A 144 -22.53 -5.57 35.56
C PRO A 144 -21.37 -5.69 36.57
N ASP A 145 -21.27 -4.73 37.48
CA ASP A 145 -20.17 -4.60 38.47
C ASP A 145 -19.93 -5.82 39.38
N PHE A 146 -20.89 -6.76 39.46
CA PHE A 146 -20.86 -7.90 40.40
C PHE A 146 -20.54 -9.26 39.76
N VAL A 147 -20.01 -9.29 38.53
CA VAL A 147 -19.58 -10.55 37.90
C VAL A 147 -18.27 -11.05 38.50
N THR A 148 -18.19 -12.34 38.82
CA THR A 148 -16.96 -12.97 39.33
C THR A 148 -15.88 -13.04 38.25
N ILE A 149 -14.68 -12.54 38.60
CA ILE A 149 -13.49 -12.49 37.73
C ILE A 149 -13.07 -13.87 37.22
N ASP A 150 -13.42 -14.95 37.91
CA ASP A 150 -13.08 -16.33 37.52
C ASP A 150 -13.55 -16.70 36.10
N HIS A 151 -14.63 -16.10 35.61
CA HIS A 151 -15.11 -16.35 34.23
C HIS A 151 -14.22 -15.73 33.15
N PHE A 152 -13.44 -14.70 33.49
CA PHE A 152 -12.62 -13.95 32.56
C PHE A 152 -11.14 -14.29 32.64
N LYS A 153 -10.73 -15.00 33.69
CA LYS A 153 -9.33 -15.28 34.00
C LYS A 153 -8.55 -15.81 32.80
N ASP A 154 -9.07 -16.86 32.15
CA ASP A 154 -8.34 -17.52 31.07
C ASP A 154 -8.20 -16.61 29.85
N ALA A 155 -9.26 -15.91 29.46
CA ALA A 155 -9.21 -14.96 28.35
C ALA A 155 -8.30 -13.75 28.63
N ILE A 156 -8.30 -13.22 29.86
CA ILE A 156 -7.38 -12.15 30.27
C ILE A 156 -5.93 -12.63 30.20
N VAL A 157 -5.66 -13.85 30.68
CA VAL A 157 -4.31 -14.43 30.63
C VAL A 157 -3.86 -14.60 29.17
N THR A 158 -4.72 -15.11 28.29
CA THR A 158 -4.42 -15.25 26.87
C THR A 158 -4.14 -13.90 26.22
N SER A 159 -5.01 -12.90 26.39
CA SER A 159 -4.78 -11.57 25.81
C SER A 159 -3.49 -10.92 26.34
N LEU A 160 -3.19 -11.06 27.64
CA LEU A 160 -1.94 -10.55 28.20
C LEU A 160 -0.70 -11.28 27.64
N GLN A 161 -0.79 -12.58 27.39
CA GLN A 161 0.29 -13.34 26.76
C GLN A 161 0.53 -12.89 25.32
N GLU A 162 -0.53 -12.67 24.54
CA GLU A 162 -0.45 -12.15 23.17
C GLU A 162 0.18 -10.74 23.15
N TYR A 163 -0.23 -9.84 24.04
CA TYR A 163 0.38 -8.51 24.13
C TYR A 163 1.86 -8.58 24.50
N ASN A 164 2.25 -9.43 25.46
CA ASN A 164 3.66 -9.59 25.81
C ASN A 164 4.47 -10.15 24.64
N HIS A 165 3.94 -11.14 23.93
CA HIS A 165 4.60 -11.69 22.75
C HIS A 165 4.80 -10.65 21.65
N HIS A 166 3.76 -9.85 21.37
CA HIS A 166 3.84 -8.76 20.41
C HIS A 166 4.87 -7.69 20.83
N ILE A 167 4.95 -7.35 22.12
CA ILE A 167 5.97 -6.43 22.64
C ILE A 167 7.38 -7.01 22.48
N GLU A 168 7.57 -8.31 22.73
CA GLU A 168 8.85 -8.99 22.54
C GLU A 168 9.27 -8.99 21.06
N GLN A 169 8.33 -9.29 20.15
CA GLN A 169 8.59 -9.24 18.71
C GLN A 169 8.99 -7.84 18.24
N LEU A 170 8.24 -6.80 18.62
CA LEU A 170 8.60 -5.42 18.28
C LEU A 170 9.97 -5.02 18.83
N LYS A 171 10.30 -5.49 20.03
CA LYS A 171 11.61 -5.22 20.62
C LYS A 171 12.73 -5.90 19.83
N GLU A 172 12.54 -7.14 19.39
CA GLU A 172 13.49 -7.85 18.54
C GLU A 172 13.68 -7.14 17.19
N GLU A 173 12.57 -6.73 16.54
CA GLU A 173 12.61 -5.95 15.30
C GLU A 173 13.36 -4.61 15.48
N MET A 174 13.14 -3.91 16.59
CA MET A 174 13.87 -2.68 16.93
C MET A 174 15.37 -2.94 17.14
N ASP A 175 15.73 -4.01 17.84
CA ASP A 175 17.13 -4.36 18.11
C ASP A 175 17.85 -4.72 16.82
N ASP A 176 17.22 -5.46 15.91
CA ASP A 176 17.81 -5.86 14.63
C ASP A 176 17.96 -4.71 13.65
N ALA A 177 16.95 -3.82 13.57
CA ALA A 177 17.07 -2.57 12.81
C ALA A 177 18.20 -1.68 13.36
N THR A 178 18.37 -1.65 14.69
CA THR A 178 19.43 -0.88 15.34
C THR A 178 20.82 -1.46 15.05
N LYS A 179 21.00 -2.78 15.15
CA LYS A 179 22.25 -3.47 14.79
C LYS A 179 22.62 -3.20 13.33
N SER A 180 21.65 -3.34 12.43
CA SER A 180 21.84 -3.08 10.99
C SER A 180 22.29 -1.64 10.74
N ALA A 181 21.65 -0.67 11.41
CA ALA A 181 22.05 0.73 11.31
C ALA A 181 23.44 1.01 11.89
N GLU A 182 23.86 0.33 12.95
CA GLU A 182 25.22 0.43 13.49
C GLU A 182 26.27 -0.15 12.53
N GLU A 183 26.00 -1.29 11.91
CA GLU A 183 26.87 -1.91 10.90
C GLU A 183 27.08 -0.98 9.71
N ILE A 184 25.99 -0.43 9.15
CA ILE A 184 26.06 0.56 8.08
C ILE A 184 26.90 1.77 8.48
N ARG A 185 26.73 2.30 9.71
CA ARG A 185 27.54 3.44 10.19
C ARG A 185 29.02 3.08 10.32
N LYS A 186 29.35 1.88 10.81
CA LYS A 186 30.74 1.39 10.88
C LYS A 186 31.34 1.25 9.48
N GLU A 187 30.59 0.74 8.52
CA GLU A 187 31.02 0.65 7.12
C GLU A 187 31.29 2.04 6.55
N ILE A 188 30.36 2.99 6.68
CA ILE A 188 30.53 4.38 6.22
C ILE A 188 31.81 5.00 6.81
N GLN A 189 32.06 4.79 8.11
CA GLN A 189 33.27 5.30 8.75
C GLN A 189 34.54 4.64 8.20
N SER A 190 34.51 3.33 7.94
CA SER A 190 35.62 2.62 7.31
C SER A 190 35.87 3.13 5.88
N PHE A 191 34.81 3.41 5.11
CA PHE A 191 34.90 3.94 3.76
C PHE A 191 35.47 5.36 3.71
N ARG A 192 35.14 6.22 4.69
CA ARG A 192 35.72 7.56 4.81
C ARG A 192 37.25 7.57 4.98
N ASN A 193 37.80 6.51 5.57
CA ASN A 193 39.25 6.40 5.81
C ASN A 193 40.02 5.66 4.70
N LYS A 194 39.33 5.22 3.63
CA LYS A 194 39.99 4.63 2.46
C LYS A 194 40.62 5.72 1.62
N TYR A 195 41.89 5.54 1.27
CA TYR A 195 42.62 6.40 0.33
C TYR A 195 43.01 5.58 -0.90
N ALA A 196 43.11 6.25 -2.05
CA ALA A 196 43.53 5.64 -3.30
C ALA A 196 44.69 6.44 -3.89
N PHE A 197 45.71 5.72 -4.36
CA PHE A 197 46.86 6.34 -5.03
C PHE A 197 46.60 6.48 -6.53
N VAL A 198 46.89 7.66 -7.06
CA VAL A 198 46.88 7.94 -8.49
C VAL A 198 48.32 8.11 -8.96
N SER A 199 48.73 7.27 -9.90
CA SER A 199 50.02 7.30 -10.57
C SER A 199 49.94 8.14 -11.84
N ALA A 200 51.06 8.73 -12.24
CA ALA A 200 51.21 9.48 -13.48
C ALA A 200 50.94 8.66 -14.76
N THR A 201 50.98 7.33 -14.63
CA THR A 201 50.75 6.37 -15.73
C THR A 201 49.30 5.91 -15.85
N ASP A 202 48.43 6.33 -14.92
CA ASP A 202 47.04 5.92 -14.92
C ASP A 202 46.27 6.52 -16.10
N LYS A 203 45.35 5.70 -16.64
CA LYS A 203 44.54 6.01 -17.82
C LYS A 203 43.07 6.12 -17.45
N CYS A 204 42.34 6.92 -18.20
CA CYS A 204 40.88 7.00 -18.11
C CYS A 204 40.25 5.69 -18.59
N ALA A 205 39.29 5.15 -17.84
CA ALA A 205 38.68 3.87 -18.18
C ALA A 205 37.72 3.96 -19.39
N ALA A 206 37.21 5.15 -19.73
CA ALA A 206 36.37 5.37 -20.90
C ALA A 206 37.19 5.56 -22.20
N CYS A 207 38.25 6.38 -22.17
CA CYS A 207 38.98 6.77 -23.40
C CYS A 207 40.43 6.27 -23.49
N ASN A 208 40.94 5.57 -22.47
CA ASN A 208 42.31 5.05 -22.37
C ASN A 208 43.47 6.06 -22.51
N PHE A 209 43.19 7.38 -22.48
CA PHE A 209 44.21 8.42 -22.45
C PHE A 209 44.74 8.70 -21.03
N PRO A 210 45.96 9.27 -20.88
CA PRO A 210 46.52 9.61 -19.58
C PRO A 210 45.61 10.55 -18.76
N LEU A 211 45.39 10.23 -17.48
CA LEU A 211 44.48 11.00 -16.62
C LEU A 211 44.96 12.41 -16.33
N MET A 212 46.27 12.60 -16.13
CA MET A 212 46.85 13.88 -15.71
C MET A 212 46.75 15.00 -16.76
N ALA A 213 46.28 14.71 -17.98
CA ALA A 213 46.12 15.70 -19.03
C ALA A 213 44.87 16.59 -18.85
N ARG A 214 43.88 16.16 -18.06
CA ARG A 214 42.59 16.86 -17.84
C ARG A 214 42.12 16.71 -16.40
N SER A 215 41.10 17.47 -16.00
CA SER A 215 40.35 17.21 -14.77
C SER A 215 39.77 15.80 -14.77
N PHE A 216 39.88 15.10 -13.65
CA PHE A 216 39.48 13.71 -13.52
C PHE A 216 38.74 13.44 -12.21
N TYR A 217 37.89 12.41 -12.24
CA TYR A 217 37.18 11.84 -11.11
C TYR A 217 37.82 10.51 -10.71
N LEU A 218 37.92 10.29 -9.41
CA LEU A 218 38.36 9.04 -8.81
C LEU A 218 37.26 8.54 -7.89
N PHE A 219 36.67 7.39 -8.25
CA PHE A 219 35.64 6.76 -7.44
C PHE A 219 36.25 5.86 -6.35
N PRO A 220 35.56 5.65 -5.22
CA PRO A 220 35.98 4.70 -4.18
C PRO A 220 36.18 3.25 -4.68
N CYS A 221 35.55 2.89 -5.81
CA CYS A 221 35.73 1.62 -6.51
C CYS A 221 37.02 1.55 -7.36
N HIS A 222 37.91 2.55 -7.25
CA HIS A 222 39.19 2.68 -7.99
C HIS A 222 39.07 2.98 -9.49
N HIS A 223 37.86 3.16 -10.02
CA HIS A 223 37.67 3.62 -11.40
C HIS A 223 37.97 5.11 -11.54
N LYS A 224 38.63 5.44 -12.64
CA LYS A 224 39.16 6.76 -12.94
C LYS A 224 38.65 7.22 -14.29
N PHE A 225 38.08 8.42 -14.34
CA PHE A 225 37.49 8.98 -15.56
C PHE A 225 37.88 10.45 -15.71
N HIS A 226 38.02 10.94 -16.95
CA HIS A 226 38.04 12.38 -17.19
C HIS A 226 36.66 12.99 -16.92
N SER A 227 36.61 14.26 -16.53
CA SER A 227 35.35 15.00 -16.35
C SER A 227 34.45 14.90 -17.59
N ASP A 228 35.02 15.13 -18.76
CA ASP A 228 34.28 15.18 -20.02
C ASP A 228 33.76 13.79 -20.41
N CYS A 229 34.57 12.75 -20.18
CA CYS A 229 34.19 11.37 -20.44
C CYS A 229 33.07 10.90 -19.50
N LEU A 230 33.16 11.23 -18.21
CA LEU A 230 32.13 10.89 -17.24
C LEU A 230 30.79 11.56 -17.59
N ILE A 231 30.82 12.84 -17.92
CA ILE A 231 29.64 13.60 -18.36
C ILE A 231 29.03 12.97 -19.62
N GLY A 232 29.84 12.64 -20.62
CA GLY A 232 29.37 12.07 -21.88
C GLY A 232 28.62 10.75 -21.70
N GLU A 233 29.07 9.89 -20.79
CA GLU A 233 28.44 8.59 -20.50
C GLU A 233 27.23 8.70 -19.56
N VAL A 234 27.22 9.70 -18.67
CA VAL A 234 26.15 9.89 -17.67
C VAL A 234 24.92 10.59 -18.28
N LEU A 235 25.12 11.56 -19.19
CA LEU A 235 24.03 12.29 -19.86
C LEU A 235 22.96 11.42 -20.56
N PRO A 236 23.30 10.39 -21.37
CA PRO A 236 22.30 9.56 -22.05
C PRO A 236 21.46 8.74 -21.07
N ASN A 237 22.01 8.39 -19.90
CA ASN A 237 21.37 7.52 -18.94
C ASN A 237 20.63 8.24 -17.79
N LEU A 238 20.74 9.57 -17.70
CA LEU A 238 20.02 10.40 -16.74
C LEU A 238 18.55 10.61 -17.14
N THR A 239 17.67 10.78 -16.15
CA THR A 239 16.27 11.18 -16.38
C THR A 239 16.19 12.56 -17.00
N SER A 240 15.15 12.82 -17.83
CA SER A 240 15.01 14.08 -18.58
C SER A 240 15.09 15.34 -17.71
N LYS A 241 14.59 15.29 -16.46
CA LYS A 241 14.71 16.40 -15.50
C LYS A 241 16.15 16.63 -15.03
N LYS A 242 16.89 15.56 -14.73
CA LYS A 242 18.29 15.66 -14.30
C LYS A 242 19.20 16.07 -15.46
N ARG A 243 18.94 15.57 -16.68
CA ARG A 243 19.67 15.96 -17.90
C ARG A 243 19.57 17.46 -18.17
N GLN A 244 18.36 18.03 -18.17
CA GLN A 244 18.14 19.47 -18.33
C GLN A 244 18.86 20.28 -17.25
N ARG A 245 18.89 19.78 -16.01
CA ARG A 245 19.61 20.43 -14.91
C ARG A 245 21.12 20.42 -15.11
N VAL A 246 21.70 19.31 -15.56
CA VAL A 246 23.13 19.18 -15.87
C VAL A 246 23.52 20.10 -17.02
N GLU A 247 22.73 20.16 -18.10
CA GLU A 247 22.97 21.07 -19.24
C GLU A 247 22.86 22.56 -18.82
N GLU A 248 21.90 22.90 -17.97
CA GLU A 248 21.76 24.26 -17.42
C GLU A 248 22.98 24.65 -16.57
N LEU A 249 23.45 23.73 -15.72
CA LEU A 249 24.62 23.94 -14.87
C LEU A 249 25.91 24.03 -15.70
N GLN A 250 26.06 23.21 -16.75
CA GLN A 250 27.19 23.30 -17.69
C GLN A 250 27.23 24.65 -18.40
N ARG A 251 26.08 25.14 -18.87
CA ARG A 251 26.01 26.47 -19.50
C ARG A 251 26.42 27.57 -18.54
N LYS A 252 25.93 27.54 -17.29
CA LYS A 252 26.31 28.51 -16.24
C LYS A 252 27.79 28.43 -15.88
N VAL A 253 28.38 27.24 -15.90
CA VAL A 253 29.82 27.05 -15.64
C VAL A 253 30.66 27.60 -16.79
N ALA A 254 30.27 27.36 -18.04
CA ALA A 254 30.95 27.91 -19.22
C ALA A 254 30.86 29.45 -19.29
N GLU A 255 29.66 30.02 -19.07
CA GLU A 255 29.44 31.47 -19.01
C GLU A 255 30.29 32.14 -17.90
N ASN A 256 30.48 31.45 -16.77
CA ASN A 256 31.31 31.93 -15.65
C ASN A 256 32.83 31.77 -15.92
N GLU A 257 33.26 30.85 -16.78
CA GLU A 257 34.67 30.72 -17.17
C GLU A 257 35.07 31.75 -18.23
N ASP A 258 34.24 31.99 -19.24
CA ASP A 258 34.49 33.00 -20.29
C ASP A 258 34.53 34.44 -19.73
N SER A 259 33.70 34.72 -18.72
CA SER A 259 33.68 36.03 -18.04
C SER A 259 34.91 36.27 -17.14
N ARG A 260 35.63 35.22 -16.72
CA ARG A 260 36.93 35.35 -16.02
C ARG A 260 38.09 35.66 -16.95
N VAL A 261 38.06 35.20 -18.20
CA VAL A 261 39.12 35.49 -19.19
C VAL A 261 39.06 36.95 -19.66
N SER A 262 37.87 37.57 -19.62
CA SER A 262 37.65 38.95 -20.07
C SER A 262 37.82 40.04 -18.99
N SER A 263 38.03 39.68 -17.71
CA SER A 263 38.09 40.63 -16.59
C SER A 263 39.38 40.51 -15.76
N VAL A 264 40.50 40.93 -16.34
CA VAL A 264 41.83 40.99 -15.67
C VAL A 264 41.91 42.07 -14.57
N GLY A 265 40.83 42.78 -14.25
CA GLY A 265 40.86 43.78 -13.19
C GLY A 265 39.49 44.00 -12.57
N VAL A 266 39.30 43.43 -11.37
CA VAL A 266 38.68 44.03 -10.17
C VAL A 266 38.17 42.86 -9.31
N ARG A 267 38.84 42.68 -8.17
CA ARG A 267 38.52 41.69 -7.14
C ARG A 267 37.17 42.02 -6.48
N GLY A 268 36.18 41.17 -6.69
CA GLY A 268 34.97 41.08 -5.87
C GLY A 268 34.79 39.64 -5.39
N ASP A 269 34.91 39.42 -4.08
CA ASP A 269 34.95 38.09 -3.42
C ASP A 269 33.67 37.25 -3.66
N ASN A 270 32.53 37.90 -3.90
CA ASN A 270 31.20 37.27 -3.99
C ASN A 270 30.91 36.47 -5.28
N SER A 271 31.65 36.66 -6.39
CA SER A 271 31.42 35.88 -7.63
C SER A 271 32.11 34.52 -7.61
N THR A 272 33.10 34.35 -6.73
CA THR A 272 33.88 33.12 -6.64
C THR A 272 33.14 32.01 -5.90
N ASP A 273 32.36 32.34 -4.87
CA ASP A 273 31.55 31.38 -4.11
C ASP A 273 30.42 30.77 -4.95
N LYS A 274 29.63 31.61 -5.63
CA LYS A 274 28.53 31.12 -6.48
C LYS A 274 29.00 30.20 -7.61
N SER A 275 30.17 30.47 -8.18
CA SER A 275 30.76 29.63 -9.23
C SER A 275 31.27 28.28 -8.69
N LYS A 276 31.70 28.22 -7.42
CA LYS A 276 32.10 26.97 -6.77
C LYS A 276 30.88 26.14 -6.39
N ASP A 277 29.83 26.78 -5.87
CA ASP A 277 28.56 26.10 -5.55
C ASP A 277 27.94 25.46 -6.79
N THR A 278 27.92 26.16 -7.93
CA THR A 278 27.40 25.59 -9.18
C THR A 278 28.25 24.44 -9.73
N LYS A 279 29.56 24.45 -9.49
CA LYS A 279 30.44 23.34 -9.87
C LYS A 279 30.25 22.15 -8.93
N ALA A 280 30.16 22.38 -7.62
CA ALA A 280 29.87 21.33 -6.65
C ALA A 280 28.51 20.66 -6.91
N GLU A 281 27.46 21.43 -7.25
CA GLU A 281 26.15 20.87 -7.61
C GLU A 281 26.22 20.03 -8.89
N LEU A 282 27.01 20.44 -9.87
CA LEU A 282 27.25 19.67 -11.10
C LEU A 282 28.01 18.37 -10.78
N ASP A 283 29.06 18.47 -9.98
CA ASP A 283 29.90 17.34 -9.58
C ASP A 283 29.10 16.33 -8.76
N ASP A 284 28.23 16.77 -7.85
CA ASP A 284 27.33 15.89 -7.05
C ASP A 284 26.34 15.11 -7.93
N LEU A 285 25.84 15.73 -9.00
CA LEU A 285 24.92 15.08 -9.93
C LEU A 285 25.65 14.06 -10.82
N VAL A 286 26.82 14.44 -11.35
CA VAL A 286 27.56 13.64 -12.33
C VAL A 286 28.39 12.54 -11.67
N ALA A 287 28.96 12.78 -10.49
CA ALA A 287 29.78 11.82 -9.74
C ALA A 287 29.02 11.08 -8.63
N SER A 288 27.69 11.10 -8.68
CA SER A 288 26.83 10.37 -7.73
C SER A 288 27.07 8.85 -7.76
N GLU A 289 27.37 8.30 -8.93
CA GLU A 289 27.58 6.86 -9.14
C GLU A 289 28.72 6.60 -10.12
N CYS A 290 29.42 5.47 -9.96
CA CYS A 290 30.40 5.02 -10.93
C CYS A 290 29.72 4.30 -12.10
N ILE A 291 30.07 4.64 -13.34
CA ILE A 291 29.49 4.04 -14.56
C ILE A 291 29.55 2.50 -14.56
N TYR A 292 30.62 1.91 -14.02
CA TYR A 292 30.81 0.44 -14.03
C TYR A 292 30.36 -0.28 -12.77
N CYS A 293 30.12 0.42 -11.66
CA CYS A 293 29.82 -0.20 -10.36
C CYS A 293 28.51 0.31 -9.73
N GLY A 294 27.86 1.31 -10.33
CA GLY A 294 26.59 1.85 -9.88
C GLY A 294 25.40 1.26 -10.63
N ASP A 295 24.22 1.79 -10.35
CA ASP A 295 22.96 1.35 -10.93
C ASP A 295 22.92 1.60 -12.44
N LEU A 296 23.74 2.53 -12.94
CA LEU A 296 23.92 2.80 -14.36
C LEU A 296 24.27 1.55 -15.16
N MET A 297 25.16 0.71 -14.62
CA MET A 297 25.56 -0.54 -15.26
C MET A 297 24.45 -1.60 -15.21
N VAL A 298 23.62 -1.58 -14.17
CA VAL A 298 22.49 -2.51 -14.06
C VAL A 298 21.44 -2.17 -15.11
N ARG A 299 21.15 -0.88 -15.32
CA ARG A 299 20.17 -0.42 -16.30
C ARG A 299 20.60 -0.62 -17.75
N SER A 300 21.90 -0.68 -18.03
CA SER A 300 22.39 -0.95 -19.38
C SER A 300 22.28 -2.43 -19.78
N ILE A 301 22.04 -3.34 -18.84
CA ILE A 301 21.79 -4.77 -19.16
C ILE A 301 20.48 -4.94 -19.94
N ASP A 302 19.47 -4.13 -19.61
CA ASP A 302 18.16 -4.17 -20.26
C ASP A 302 18.12 -3.38 -21.58
N GLN A 303 19.22 -2.68 -21.94
CA GLN A 303 19.31 -1.97 -23.20
C GLN A 303 19.76 -2.91 -24.32
N PRO A 304 19.05 -2.94 -25.46
CA PRO A 304 19.50 -3.70 -26.62
C PRO A 304 20.84 -3.13 -27.12
N PHE A 305 21.74 -4.01 -27.57
CA PHE A 305 23.05 -3.62 -28.10
C PHE A 305 22.98 -2.79 -29.38
N LEU A 306 21.83 -2.77 -30.03
CA LEU A 306 21.52 -2.03 -31.24
C LEU A 306 20.26 -1.22 -30.95
N ASP A 307 20.30 0.07 -31.28
CA ASP A 307 19.07 0.86 -31.39
C ASP A 307 18.29 0.39 -32.64
N GLU A 308 16.96 0.45 -32.62
CA GLU A 308 16.07 -0.06 -33.70
C GLU A 308 16.38 0.53 -35.10
N GLY A 309 17.19 1.59 -35.21
CA GLY A 309 17.65 2.19 -36.47
C GLY A 309 19.06 1.77 -36.92
N ASP A 310 19.87 1.17 -36.06
CA ASP A 310 21.26 0.77 -36.36
C ASP A 310 21.37 -0.70 -36.77
N GLU A 311 20.31 -1.50 -36.59
CA GLU A 311 20.25 -2.90 -37.04
C GLU A 311 20.48 -3.01 -38.56
N ASP A 312 19.86 -2.12 -39.35
CA ASP A 312 20.00 -2.08 -40.81
C ASP A 312 21.40 -1.65 -41.27
N LEU A 313 22.07 -0.78 -40.51
CA LEU A 313 23.43 -0.30 -40.78
C LEU A 313 24.48 -1.36 -40.46
N VAL A 314 24.30 -2.10 -39.37
CA VAL A 314 25.18 -3.21 -39.03
C VAL A 314 24.97 -4.38 -40.00
N LEU A 315 23.73 -4.74 -40.34
CA LEU A 315 23.45 -5.80 -41.33
C LEU A 315 24.06 -5.50 -42.71
N SER A 316 24.12 -4.23 -43.12
CA SER A 316 24.73 -3.82 -44.40
C SER A 316 26.25 -3.73 -44.39
N GLY A 317 26.89 -3.62 -43.22
CA GLY A 317 28.35 -3.66 -43.08
C GLY A 317 28.96 -5.07 -43.05
N TRP A 318 28.14 -6.10 -42.90
CA TRP A 318 28.56 -7.51 -42.86
C TRP A 318 28.33 -8.25 -44.20
N LEU A 319 27.71 -7.58 -45.18
CA LEU A 319 27.52 -8.00 -46.57
C LEU A 319 28.64 -7.44 -47.46
#